data_AF-A0A172Z274-F1
#
_entry.id   AF-A0A172Z274-F1
#
_cell.length_a   1.000
_cell.length_b   1.000
_cell.length_c   1.000
_cell.angle_alpha   90.00
_cell.angle_beta   90.00
_cell.angle_gamma   90.00
#
_symmetry.space_group_name_H-M   'P 1'
#
loop_
_entity.id
_entity.type
_entity.pdbx_description
1 polymer ?
#
loop_
_entity_poly.entity_id
_entity_poly.type
_entity_poly.pdbx_seq_one_letter_code
_entity_poly.pdbx_strand_id
1 'polypeptide(L)' 'MSIARSDIHPAISLLATITYATSVHEARRNEARTQELIFELQLGETISKLDADNLRVLFRGALEKRLWEISSE' A
#
# COMPACT_ATOMS: atom_id res chain seq x y z
N MET A 1 17.60 -10.04 -21.31
CA MET A 1 16.70 -10.59 -20.27
C MET A 1 15.72 -9.50 -19.87
N SER A 2 14.48 -9.58 -20.33
CA SER A 2 13.42 -8.64 -19.96
C SER A 2 12.83 -9.13 -18.65
N ILE A 3 13.09 -8.43 -17.55
CA ILE A 3 12.35 -8.67 -16.30
C ILE A 3 10.92 -8.30 -16.62
N ALA A 4 10.06 -9.30 -16.80
CA ALA A 4 8.65 -9.06 -16.98
C ALA A 4 8.17 -8.26 -15.76
N ARG A 5 7.56 -7.10 -15.99
CA ARG A 5 6.87 -6.30 -14.97
C ARG A 5 5.69 -7.04 -14.31
N SER A 6 5.61 -8.36 -14.47
CA SER A 6 4.51 -9.24 -14.11
C SER A 6 4.62 -9.83 -12.69
N ASP A 7 5.79 -9.72 -12.04
CA ASP A 7 6.02 -10.39 -10.76
C ASP A 7 6.12 -9.43 -9.56
N ILE A 8 5.79 -8.15 -9.75
CA ILE A 8 5.65 -7.24 -8.62
C ILE A 8 4.27 -7.51 -8.02
N HIS A 9 4.27 -8.31 -6.94
CA HIS A 9 3.08 -8.59 -6.15
C HIS A 9 2.32 -7.27 -5.89
N PRO A 10 0.99 -7.19 -6.12
CA PRO A 10 0.22 -5.95 -6.00
C PRO A 10 0.49 -5.19 -4.69
N ALA A 11 0.75 -5.92 -3.61
CA ALA A 11 1.16 -5.39 -2.30
C ALA A 11 2.47 -4.57 -2.28
N ILE A 12 3.47 -4.93 -3.10
CA ILE A 12 4.75 -4.19 -3.17
C ILE A 12 4.53 -2.83 -3.84
N SER A 13 3.70 -2.80 -4.88
CA SER A 13 3.29 -1.56 -5.55
C SER A 13 2.52 -0.62 -4.60
N LEU A 14 1.70 -1.18 -3.70
CA LEU A 14 0.97 -0.40 -2.69
C LEU A 14 1.90 0.32 -1.71
N LEU A 15 2.91 -0.38 -1.17
CA LEU A 15 3.87 0.21 -0.24
C LEU A 15 4.71 1.31 -0.88
N ALA A 16 5.19 1.07 -2.11
CA ALA A 16 5.95 2.07 -2.85
C ALA A 16 5.14 3.37 -3.06
N THR A 17 3.85 3.26 -3.36
CA THR A 17 3.00 4.42 -3.66
C THR A 17 2.83 5.35 -2.45
N ILE A 18 2.82 4.83 -1.22
CA ILE A 18 2.82 5.68 -0.02
C ILE A 18 4.17 6.34 0.24
N THR A 19 5.26 5.59 0.08
CA THR A 19 6.61 6.13 0.33
C THR A 19 6.89 7.38 -0.50
N TYR A 20 6.31 7.48 -1.69
CA TYR A 20 6.51 8.62 -2.60
C TYR A 20 5.44 9.70 -2.51
N ALA A 21 4.48 9.63 -1.59
CA ALA A 21 3.48 10.69 -1.45
C ALA A 21 4.16 12.02 -1.07
N THR A 22 3.85 13.10 -1.80
CA THR A 22 4.45 14.44 -1.55
C THR A 22 3.51 15.38 -0.80
N SER A 23 2.31 14.93 -0.46
CA SER A 23 1.35 15.71 0.32
C SER A 23 0.44 14.81 1.17
N VAL A 24 -0.13 15.39 2.24
CA VAL A 24 -1.10 14.70 3.10
C VAL A 24 -2.30 14.21 2.30
N HIS A 25 -2.80 15.02 1.34
CA HIS A 25 -3.91 14.64 0.48
C HIS A 25 -3.59 13.44 -0.40
N GLU A 26 -2.39 13.38 -0.97
CA GLU A 26 -1.95 12.25 -1.76
C GLU A 26 -1.79 10.98 -0.91
N ALA A 27 -1.19 11.11 0.28
CA ALA A 27 -1.06 10.00 1.22
C ALA A 27 -2.42 9.41 1.62
N ARG A 28 -3.43 10.26 1.90
CA ARG A 28 -4.81 9.83 2.20
C ARG A 28 -5.53 9.20 1.01
N ARG A 29 -5.29 9.69 -0.21
CA ARG A 29 -5.83 9.06 -1.43
C ARG A 29 -5.24 7.65 -1.62
N ASN A 30 -3.95 7.51 -1.37
CA ASN A 30 -3.27 6.21 -1.48
C ASN A 30 -3.72 5.25 -0.37
N GLU A 31 -4.07 5.75 0.81
CA GLU A 31 -4.72 4.98 1.88
C GLU A 31 -6.02 4.32 1.41
N ALA A 32 -6.96 5.10 0.86
CA ALA A 32 -8.22 4.57 0.37
C ALA A 32 -8.04 3.49 -0.71
N ARG A 33 -7.22 3.78 -1.73
CA ARG A 33 -6.92 2.84 -2.82
C ARG A 33 -6.29 1.53 -2.34
N THR A 34 -5.47 1.61 -1.30
CA THR A 34 -4.82 0.41 -0.74
C THR A 34 -5.81 -0.46 0.02
N GLN A 35 -6.72 0.14 0.79
CA GLN A 35 -7.77 -0.61 1.47
C GLN A 35 -8.71 -1.30 0.47
N GLU A 36 -9.09 -0.61 -0.60
CA GLU A 36 -9.86 -1.20 -1.72
C GLU A 36 -9.14 -2.39 -2.33
N LEU A 37 -7.85 -2.25 -2.69
CA LEU A 37 -7.10 -3.35 -3.31
C LEU A 37 -6.93 -4.55 -2.36
N ILE A 38 -6.63 -4.33 -1.08
CA ILE A 38 -6.53 -5.43 -0.10
C ILE A 38 -7.88 -6.15 0.02
N PHE A 39 -8.99 -5.41 0.02
CA PHE A 39 -10.32 -5.99 0.05
C PHE A 39 -10.63 -6.81 -1.21
N GLU A 40 -10.31 -6.30 -2.40
CA GLU A 40 -10.49 -7.02 -3.67
C GLU A 40 -9.66 -8.32 -3.70
N LEU A 41 -8.40 -8.27 -3.28
CA LEU A 41 -7.54 -9.46 -3.22
C LEU A 41 -8.05 -10.49 -2.22
N GLN A 42 -8.60 -10.04 -1.09
CA GLN A 42 -9.20 -10.92 -0.09
C GLN A 42 -10.51 -11.54 -0.60
N LEU A 43 -11.35 -10.76 -1.29
CA LEU A 43 -12.61 -11.23 -1.86
C LEU A 43 -12.37 -12.24 -2.99
N GLY A 44 -11.36 -12.00 -3.82
CA GLY A 44 -10.93 -12.91 -4.87
C GLY A 44 -10.11 -14.10 -4.38
N GLU A 45 -10.02 -14.32 -3.06
CA GLU A 45 -9.25 -15.39 -2.41
C GLU A 45 -7.78 -15.46 -2.85
N THR A 46 -7.25 -14.36 -3.41
CA THR A 46 -5.87 -14.26 -3.91
C THR A 46 -4.89 -14.19 -2.76
N ILE A 47 -5.32 -13.61 -1.64
CA ILE A 47 -4.59 -13.56 -0.38
C ILE A 47 -5.47 -14.08 0.75
N SER A 48 -4.87 -14.71 1.75
CA SER A 48 -5.62 -15.13 2.93
C SER A 48 -6.05 -13.92 3.77
N LYS A 49 -6.99 -14.13 4.70
CA LYS A 49 -7.34 -13.10 5.70
C LYS A 49 -6.11 -12.67 6.52
N LEU A 50 -5.24 -13.61 6.89
CA LEU A 50 -4.02 -13.32 7.65
C LEU A 50 -3.07 -12.43 6.83
N ASP A 51 -2.90 -12.72 5.54
CA ASP A 51 -2.09 -11.90 4.65
C ASP A 51 -2.68 -10.49 4.49
N ALA A 52 -4.00 -10.39 4.33
CA ALA A 52 -4.69 -9.10 4.27
C ALA A 52 -4.48 -8.27 5.55
N ASP A 53 -4.60 -8.89 6.72
CA ASP A 53 -4.37 -8.23 8.01
C ASP A 53 -2.92 -7.78 8.19
N ASN A 54 -1.95 -8.62 7.79
CA ASN A 54 -0.53 -8.26 7.80
C ASN A 54 -0.24 -7.07 6.88
N LEU A 55 -0.81 -7.06 5.68
CA LEU A 55 -0.66 -5.94 4.74
C LEU A 55 -1.24 -4.64 5.29
N ARG A 56 -2.41 -4.69 5.94
CA ARG A 56 -3.02 -3.51 6.58
C ARG A 56 -2.10 -2.92 7.66
N VAL A 57 -1.47 -3.76 8.48
CA VAL A 57 -0.55 -3.31 9.53
C VAL A 57 0.70 -2.66 8.94
N LEU A 58 1.37 -3.33 7.99
CA LEU A 58 2.57 -2.80 7.33
C LEU A 58 2.29 -1.47 6.63
N PHE A 59 1.16 -1.40 5.93
CA PHE A 59 0.73 -0.22 5.22
C PHE A 59 0.44 0.95 6.16
N ARG A 60 -0.26 0.70 7.27
CA ARG A 60 -0.56 1.72 8.28
C ARG A 60 0.72 2.32 8.86
N GLY A 61 1.70 1.48 9.21
CA GLY A 61 2.99 1.96 9.71
C GLY A 61 3.73 2.84 8.69
N ALA A 62 3.72 2.45 7.41
CA ALA A 62 4.32 3.25 6.34
C ALA A 62 3.59 4.60 6.15
N LEU A 63 2.25 4.61 6.21
CA LEU A 63 1.44 5.82 6.10
C LEU A 63 1.72 6.79 7.25
N GLU A 64 1.70 6.30 8.48
CA GLU A 64 1.94 7.11 9.68
C GLU A 64 3.34 7.76 9.62
N LYS A 65 4.35 6.98 9.22
CA LYS A 65 5.71 7.50 9.01
C LYS A 65 5.73 8.60 7.94
N ARG A 66 5.13 8.37 6.77
CA ARG A 66 5.18 9.34 5.67
C ARG A 66 4.41 10.62 6.00
N LEU A 67 3.25 10.52 6.65
CA LEU A 67 2.48 11.68 7.10
C LEU A 67 3.28 12.55 8.08
N TRP A 68 4.02 11.92 8.99
CA TRP A 68 4.91 12.63 9.91
C TRP A 68 6.03 13.36 9.16
N GLU A 69 6.69 12.71 8.20
CA GLU A 69 7.72 13.33 7.36
C GLU A 69 7.18 14.54 6.61
N ILE A 70 6.05 14.40 5.90
CA ILE A 70 5.40 15.50 5.16
C ILE A 70 5.04 16.68 6.08
N SER A 71 4.62 16.41 7.31
CA SER A 71 4.21 17.46 8.26
C SER A 71 5.40 18.13 8.96
N SER A 72 6.60 17.56 8.85
CA SER A 72 7.83 18.06 9.47
C SER A 72 8.75 18.79 8.47
N GLU A 73 8.40 18.77 7.18
CA GLU A 73 9.01 19.54 6.08
C GLU A 73 8.41 20.96 5.98
#